data_AF-A0A2V8CAT6-F1
#
_entry.id   AF-A0A2V8CAT6-F1
#
_cell.length_a   1.000
_cell.length_b   1.000
_cell.length_c   1.000
_cell.angle_alpha   90.00
_cell.angle_beta   90.00
_cell.angle_gamma   90.00
#
_symmetry.space_group_name_H-M   'P 1'
#
loop_
_entity.id
_entity.type
_entity.pdbx_description
1 polymer ?
#
loop_
_entity_poly.entity_id
_entity_poly.type
_entity_poly.pdbx_seq_one_letter_code
_entity_poly.pdbx_strand_id
1 'polypeptide(L)'
;MNERSSEMKALRASAVAVSVLSLCLVGPTLKAKDKIPGSISVAFGAGLNTAQPGNTPNHHIIPQQFTVRITKAKKLDGTVVFVPATVNFIVSGFHWPWVYNNGVTLEEVKAHVPAAGTFVNYNVNVFAKGVNPGTPPTFADRGGVALSGDMNRTDSFGFSLPGKYLVICNVRGHFVDGMYAWINVVDDDGDN
;
A
#
# COMPACT_ATOMS: atom_id res chain seq x y z
N MET A 1 -101.49 14.57 -16.25
CA MET A 1 -100.81 15.40 -15.24
C MET A 1 -99.81 14.51 -14.54
N ASN A 2 -98.51 14.89 -14.60
CA ASN A 2 -97.32 14.44 -13.85
C ASN A 2 -97.37 13.02 -13.23
N GLU A 3 -96.38 12.14 -13.40
CA GLU A 3 -94.95 12.39 -13.28
C GLU A 3 -94.20 11.05 -13.48
N ARG A 4 -92.88 11.16 -13.69
CA ARG A 4 -91.82 10.13 -13.55
C ARG A 4 -91.57 9.19 -14.73
N SER A 5 -90.55 9.57 -15.51
CA SER A 5 -89.56 8.62 -15.99
C SER A 5 -88.19 9.29 -16.00
N SER A 6 -87.28 8.69 -15.23
CA SER A 6 -85.87 8.44 -15.54
C SER A 6 -85.04 9.56 -16.17
N GLU A 7 -84.00 10.03 -15.48
CA GLU A 7 -82.65 9.92 -16.05
C GLU A 7 -81.51 10.12 -15.04
N MET A 8 -80.50 9.30 -15.26
CA MET A 8 -79.29 9.07 -14.47
C MET A 8 -78.35 10.28 -14.46
N LYS A 9 -77.72 10.56 -13.31
CA LYS A 9 -76.45 11.30 -13.26
C LYS A 9 -75.38 10.50 -12.54
N ALA A 10 -74.56 9.87 -13.38
CA ALA A 10 -73.21 9.35 -13.22
C ALA A 10 -72.58 9.34 -11.80
N LEU A 11 -72.50 8.14 -11.23
CA LEU A 11 -71.46 7.70 -10.31
C LEU A 11 -70.26 7.23 -11.11
N ARG A 12 -69.10 7.91 -11.06
CA ARG A 12 -67.74 7.32 -11.17
C ARG A 12 -66.69 8.26 -10.57
N ALA A 13 -66.51 8.22 -9.25
CA ALA A 13 -65.29 8.70 -8.62
C ALA A 13 -64.32 7.51 -8.50
N SER A 14 -63.32 7.45 -9.39
CA SER A 14 -62.20 6.52 -9.26
C SER A 14 -61.26 7.03 -8.18
N ALA A 15 -61.28 6.42 -7.00
CA ALA A 15 -60.24 6.58 -6.00
C ALA A 15 -59.03 5.74 -6.43
N VAL A 16 -58.02 6.37 -7.03
CA VAL A 16 -56.71 5.75 -7.25
C VAL A 16 -55.98 5.73 -5.92
N ALA A 17 -56.05 4.60 -5.21
CA ALA A 17 -55.24 4.34 -4.03
C ALA A 17 -53.80 4.03 -4.48
N VAL A 18 -52.94 5.06 -4.49
CA VAL A 18 -51.49 4.88 -4.67
C VAL A 18 -50.94 4.27 -3.39
N SER A 19 -50.82 2.93 -3.38
CA SER A 19 -50.11 2.22 -2.32
C SER A 19 -48.61 2.37 -2.55
N VAL A 20 -47.98 3.33 -1.86
CA VAL A 20 -46.52 3.44 -1.80
C VAL A 20 -46.01 2.33 -0.87
N LEU A 21 -45.68 1.18 -1.44
CA LEU A 21 -44.98 0.11 -0.73
C LEU A 21 -43.51 0.51 -0.59
N SER A 22 -43.19 1.26 0.46
CA SER A 22 -41.80 1.51 0.85
C SER A 22 -41.18 0.18 1.32
N LEU A 23 -40.49 -0.51 0.41
CA LEU A 23 -39.50 -1.53 0.78
C LEU A 23 -38.35 -0.81 1.51
N CYS A 24 -38.46 -0.70 2.83
CA CYS A 24 -37.31 -0.46 3.68
C CYS A 24 -36.38 -1.68 3.54
N LEU A 25 -35.46 -1.63 2.58
CA LEU A 25 -34.30 -2.52 2.50
C LEU A 25 -33.40 -2.20 3.68
N VAL A 26 -33.77 -2.71 4.87
CA VAL A 26 -32.85 -2.84 6.00
C VAL A 26 -31.96 -4.03 5.70
N GLY A 27 -31.09 -3.87 4.69
CA GLY A 27 -30.02 -4.83 4.47
C GLY A 27 -29.10 -4.80 5.68
N PRO A 28 -28.63 -5.96 6.18
CA PRO A 28 -27.55 -5.94 7.16
C PRO A 28 -26.38 -5.17 6.55
N THR A 29 -25.85 -4.20 7.28
CA THR A 29 -24.54 -3.63 6.99
C THR A 29 -23.54 -4.77 7.05
N LEU A 30 -23.21 -5.34 5.89
CA LEU A 30 -22.07 -6.24 5.74
C LEU A 30 -20.83 -5.42 6.15
N LYS A 31 -20.36 -5.62 7.38
CA LYS A 31 -19.00 -5.24 7.73
C LYS A 31 -18.09 -6.11 6.89
N ALA A 32 -17.54 -5.55 5.81
CA ALA A 32 -16.40 -6.15 5.16
C ALA A 32 -15.32 -6.32 6.23
N LYS A 33 -14.95 -7.56 6.53
CA LYS A 33 -13.76 -7.82 7.35
C LYS A 33 -12.58 -7.38 6.49
N ASP A 34 -11.90 -6.31 6.89
CA ASP A 34 -10.75 -5.79 6.15
C ASP A 34 -9.70 -6.90 6.05
N LYS A 35 -9.65 -7.53 4.88
CA LYS A 35 -8.74 -8.63 4.61
C LYS A 35 -7.36 -8.04 4.39
N ILE A 36 -6.36 -8.50 5.14
CA ILE A 36 -4.96 -8.05 4.96
C ILE A 36 -4.59 -8.21 3.48
N PRO A 37 -4.04 -7.19 2.81
CA PRO A 37 -3.82 -7.27 1.37
C PRO A 37 -2.59 -8.12 1.04
N GLY A 38 -2.61 -8.78 -0.12
CA GLY A 38 -1.41 -9.44 -0.67
C GLY A 38 -0.44 -8.46 -1.34
N SER A 39 -0.87 -7.23 -1.60
CA SER A 39 -0.04 -6.17 -2.18
C SER A 39 -0.41 -4.82 -1.60
N ILE A 40 0.57 -3.96 -1.32
CA ILE A 40 0.35 -2.59 -0.82
C ILE A 40 1.28 -1.60 -1.53
N SER A 41 0.86 -0.33 -1.57
CA SER A 41 1.72 0.79 -1.93
C SER A 41 2.04 1.61 -0.70
N VAL A 42 3.32 1.93 -0.51
CA VAL A 42 3.85 2.64 0.66
C VAL A 42 4.57 3.89 0.17
N ALA A 43 4.25 5.04 0.73
CA ALA A 43 4.96 6.26 0.40
C ALA A 43 6.36 6.21 1.00
N PHE A 44 7.37 6.43 0.17
CA PHE A 44 8.77 6.47 0.56
C PHE A 44 9.29 7.88 0.26
N GLY A 45 9.05 8.77 1.22
CA GLY A 45 9.03 10.22 1.06
C GLY A 45 7.62 10.78 1.12
N ALA A 46 7.50 12.10 1.25
CA ALA A 46 6.25 12.84 1.36
C ALA A 46 5.72 13.33 0.00
N GLY A 47 6.08 12.68 -1.12
CA GLY A 47 5.62 13.07 -2.46
C GLY A 47 6.31 14.30 -3.05
N LEU A 48 7.23 14.93 -2.32
CA LEU A 48 8.01 16.08 -2.78
C LEU A 48 9.27 15.58 -3.48
N ASN A 49 9.40 15.85 -4.78
CA ASN A 49 10.64 15.57 -5.53
C ASN A 49 11.70 16.64 -5.26
N THR A 50 12.07 16.82 -4.00
CA THR A 50 13.08 17.79 -3.59
C THR A 50 14.25 17.03 -3.00
N ALA A 51 15.18 16.63 -3.86
CA ALA A 51 16.51 16.12 -3.51
C ALA A 51 17.42 17.19 -2.85
N GLN A 52 16.81 18.20 -2.24
CA GLN A 52 17.49 19.36 -1.67
C GLN A 52 17.98 19.01 -0.26
N PRO A 53 19.25 19.33 0.09
CA PRO A 53 19.75 19.20 1.45
C PRO A 53 18.85 19.94 2.46
N GLY A 54 18.61 19.34 3.63
CA GLY A 54 17.82 19.94 4.71
C GLY A 54 16.30 19.76 4.59
N ASN A 55 15.82 18.99 3.61
CA ASN A 55 14.40 18.69 3.41
C ASN A 55 13.89 17.55 4.32
N THR A 56 14.05 17.71 5.63
CA THR A 56 13.60 16.73 6.62
C THR A 56 12.12 16.35 6.55
N PRO A 57 11.17 17.23 6.11
CA PRO A 57 9.77 16.82 5.93
C PRO A 57 9.56 15.72 4.88
N ASN A 58 10.54 15.43 4.02
CA ASN A 58 10.45 14.36 3.02
C ASN A 58 11.12 13.06 3.50
N HIS A 59 11.61 12.98 4.74
CA HIS A 59 12.36 11.84 5.27
C HIS A 59 11.44 10.87 6.05
N HIS A 60 10.37 10.40 5.40
CA HIS A 60 9.36 9.53 6.04
C HIS A 60 8.99 8.33 5.18
N ILE A 61 8.69 7.21 5.84
CA ILE A 61 8.00 6.08 5.23
C ILE A 61 6.59 6.03 5.82
N ILE A 62 5.57 6.08 4.97
CA ILE A 62 4.18 6.20 5.41
C ILE A 62 3.34 5.06 4.82
N PRO A 63 2.69 4.24 5.66
CA PRO A 63 2.72 4.27 7.13
C PRO A 63 4.04 3.71 7.71
N GLN A 64 4.30 4.02 8.99
CA GLN A 64 5.50 3.58 9.74
C GLN A 64 5.51 2.06 10.02
N GLN A 65 4.34 1.43 9.98
CA GLN A 65 4.16 -0.01 10.06
C GLN A 65 3.04 -0.42 9.11
N PHE A 66 3.24 -1.52 8.39
CA PHE A 66 2.22 -2.08 7.50
C PHE A 66 2.32 -3.59 7.43
N THR A 67 1.18 -4.21 7.14
CA THR A 67 1.04 -5.67 7.09
C THR A 67 0.64 -6.11 5.69
N VAL A 68 1.31 -7.15 5.18
CA VAL A 68 0.99 -7.79 3.90
C VAL A 68 0.88 -9.30 4.09
N ARG A 69 0.06 -9.95 3.26
CA ARG A 69 -0.22 -11.39 3.38
C ARG A 69 0.30 -12.21 2.20
N ILE A 70 1.07 -13.24 2.51
CA ILE A 70 1.39 -14.34 1.59
C ILE A 70 0.18 -15.27 1.54
N THR A 71 -0.27 -15.61 0.32
CA THR A 71 -1.45 -16.47 0.16
C THR A 71 -1.01 -17.88 -0.20
N LYS A 72 -1.61 -18.90 0.44
CA LYS A 72 -1.47 -20.31 0.03
C LYS A 72 -2.46 -20.59 -1.10
N ALA A 73 -1.96 -20.96 -2.26
CA ALA A 73 -2.77 -21.43 -3.38
C ALA A 73 -2.54 -22.93 -3.58
N LYS A 74 -3.61 -23.66 -3.95
CA LYS A 74 -3.51 -25.08 -4.30
C LYS A 74 -3.59 -25.21 -5.82
N LYS A 75 -2.57 -25.83 -6.42
CA LYS A 75 -2.58 -26.21 -7.83
C LYS A 75 -3.63 -27.30 -8.08
N LEU A 76 -3.97 -27.52 -9.35
CA LEU A 76 -4.93 -28.55 -9.76
C LEU A 76 -4.50 -29.98 -9.36
N ASP A 77 -3.19 -30.23 -9.29
CA ASP A 77 -2.61 -31.50 -8.82
C ASP A 77 -2.61 -31.66 -7.28
N GLY A 78 -3.10 -30.65 -6.56
CA GLY A 78 -3.17 -30.63 -5.12
C GLY A 78 -1.94 -30.07 -4.41
N THR A 79 -0.89 -29.69 -5.13
CA THR A 79 0.31 -29.06 -4.57
C THR A 79 0.01 -27.68 -4.01
N VAL A 80 0.46 -27.39 -2.79
CA VAL A 80 0.38 -26.05 -2.19
C VAL A 80 1.55 -25.21 -2.68
N VAL A 81 1.27 -24.01 -3.19
CA VAL A 81 2.23 -22.98 -3.56
C VAL A 81 1.95 -21.70 -2.80
N PHE A 82 3.02 -21.02 -2.40
CA PHE A 82 2.92 -19.72 -1.75
C PHE A 82 2.98 -18.62 -2.81
N VAL A 83 1.95 -17.78 -2.84
CA VAL A 83 1.90 -16.56 -3.64
C VAL A 83 2.55 -15.46 -2.81
N PRO A 84 3.69 -14.90 -3.24
CA PRO A 84 4.40 -13.87 -2.49
C PRO A 84 3.52 -12.64 -2.25
N ALA A 85 3.70 -12.02 -1.10
CA ALA A 85 3.19 -10.68 -0.86
C ALA A 85 4.06 -9.65 -1.58
N THR A 86 3.52 -8.51 -2.00
CA THR A 86 4.30 -7.45 -2.67
C THR A 86 4.17 -6.11 -1.95
N VAL A 87 5.29 -5.42 -1.77
CA VAL A 87 5.31 -4.03 -1.30
C VAL A 87 5.87 -3.15 -2.40
N ASN A 88 5.11 -2.14 -2.79
CA ASN A 88 5.49 -1.15 -3.79
C ASN A 88 5.83 0.16 -3.08
N PHE A 89 7.12 0.49 -2.99
CA PHE A 89 7.55 1.77 -2.43
C PHE A 89 7.46 2.85 -3.50
N ILE A 90 6.59 3.83 -3.29
CA ILE A 90 6.48 5.02 -4.13
C ILE A 90 7.55 6.01 -3.65
N VAL A 91 8.71 5.95 -4.30
CA VAL A 91 9.91 6.68 -3.90
C VAL A 91 9.87 8.09 -4.47
N SER A 92 9.98 9.09 -3.59
CA SER A 92 9.88 10.50 -3.95
C SER A 92 11.22 11.22 -3.78
N GLY A 93 12.01 11.31 -4.85
CA GLY A 93 13.31 11.98 -4.85
C GLY A 93 14.51 11.07 -4.52
N PHE A 94 15.56 11.68 -3.97
CA PHE A 94 16.82 11.02 -3.57
C PHE A 94 16.62 10.16 -2.32
N HIS A 95 16.08 8.97 -2.48
CA HIS A 95 15.87 7.99 -1.42
C HIS A 95 16.38 6.64 -1.85
N TRP A 96 16.75 5.76 -0.93
CA TRP A 96 17.23 4.42 -1.28
C TRP A 96 16.65 3.36 -0.35
N PRO A 97 15.51 2.74 -0.71
CA PRO A 97 14.88 1.72 0.12
C PRO A 97 15.78 0.51 0.28
N TRP A 98 16.17 0.20 1.51
CA TRP A 98 16.87 -1.04 1.86
C TRP A 98 16.01 -1.82 2.83
N VAL A 99 15.74 -3.08 2.49
CA VAL A 99 14.98 -4.01 3.33
C VAL A 99 15.95 -5.02 3.90
N TYR A 100 15.94 -5.21 5.21
CA TYR A 100 16.72 -6.23 5.90
C TYR A 100 15.89 -7.49 6.13
N ASN A 101 16.58 -8.62 6.26
CA ASN A 101 15.98 -9.90 6.59
C ASN A 101 15.20 -9.84 7.91
N ASN A 102 14.25 -10.76 8.05
CA ASN A 102 13.48 -10.93 9.28
C ASN A 102 14.41 -11.04 10.51
N GLY A 103 14.06 -10.33 11.57
CA GLY A 103 14.79 -10.35 12.84
C GLY A 103 15.90 -9.31 12.98
N VAL A 104 16.31 -8.62 11.90
CA VAL A 104 17.23 -7.49 12.01
C VAL A 104 16.57 -6.34 12.76
N THR A 105 17.25 -5.83 13.78
CA THR A 105 16.72 -4.78 14.66
C THR A 105 17.13 -3.38 14.18
N LEU A 106 16.36 -2.36 14.59
CA LEU A 106 16.73 -0.98 14.30
C LEU A 106 18.04 -0.59 15.00
N GLU A 107 18.24 -1.09 16.21
CA GLU A 107 19.42 -0.86 17.06
C GLU A 107 20.68 -1.42 16.40
N GLU A 108 20.59 -2.63 15.84
CA GLU A 108 21.67 -3.26 15.06
C GLU A 108 22.08 -2.39 13.86
N VAL A 109 21.12 -1.89 13.08
CA VAL A 109 21.42 -0.98 11.96
C VAL A 109 22.03 0.34 12.45
N LYS A 110 21.46 0.93 13.50
CA LYS A 110 21.95 2.19 14.11
C LYS A 110 23.39 2.08 14.59
N ALA A 111 23.78 0.94 15.15
CA ALA A 111 25.15 0.71 15.63
C ALA A 111 26.20 0.75 14.50
N HIS A 112 25.78 0.61 13.24
CA HIS A 112 26.66 0.60 12.08
C HIS A 112 26.61 1.88 11.24
N VAL A 113 25.86 2.90 11.68
CA VAL A 113 25.80 4.19 10.99
C VAL A 113 27.16 4.90 11.10
N PRO A 114 27.83 5.22 9.99
CA PRO A 114 29.11 5.91 10.04
C PRO A 114 28.92 7.35 10.52
N ALA A 115 29.93 7.90 11.20
CA ALA A 115 29.91 9.29 11.68
C ALA A 115 29.77 10.30 10.53
N ALA A 116 30.33 9.99 9.36
CA ALA A 116 30.29 10.81 8.15
C ALA A 116 30.00 9.98 6.90
N GLY A 117 29.55 10.65 5.84
CA GLY A 117 29.25 10.05 4.54
C GLY A 117 27.76 10.07 4.17
N THR A 118 27.47 9.58 2.97
CA THR A 118 26.14 9.64 2.36
C THR A 118 25.24 8.49 2.78
N PHE A 119 25.80 7.32 3.10
CA PHE A 119 25.02 6.09 3.29
C PHE A 119 25.27 5.40 4.64
N VAL A 120 24.30 4.60 5.10
CA VAL A 120 24.36 3.86 6.37
C VAL A 120 25.40 2.73 6.35
N ASN A 121 25.71 2.17 5.17
CA ASN A 121 26.77 1.17 4.95
C ASN A 121 26.63 -0.18 5.70
N TYR A 122 25.48 -0.47 6.30
CA TYR A 122 25.19 -1.79 6.89
C TYR A 122 24.79 -2.79 5.79
N ASN A 123 25.77 -3.48 5.21
CA ASN A 123 25.60 -4.32 4.01
C ASN A 123 25.35 -5.82 4.30
N VAL A 124 25.18 -6.20 5.56
CA VAL A 124 24.90 -7.58 5.96
C VAL A 124 23.41 -7.76 6.25
N ASN A 125 22.91 -8.98 6.15
CA ASN A 125 21.49 -9.32 6.37
C ASN A 125 20.51 -8.52 5.52
N VAL A 126 20.94 -8.02 4.34
CA VAL A 126 20.07 -7.29 3.42
C VAL A 126 19.21 -8.30 2.64
N PHE A 127 17.89 -8.11 2.72
CA PHE A 127 16.92 -8.87 1.94
C PHE A 127 16.82 -8.33 0.50
N ALA A 128 16.65 -7.02 0.36
CA ALA A 128 16.48 -6.36 -0.93
C ALA A 128 16.97 -4.90 -0.89
N LYS A 129 17.38 -4.40 -2.06
CA LYS A 129 17.79 -3.00 -2.27
C LYS A 129 17.00 -2.43 -3.43
N GLY A 130 16.51 -1.21 -3.26
CA GLY A 130 15.90 -0.42 -4.33
C GLY A 130 16.93 0.09 -5.32
N VAL A 131 16.47 0.86 -6.31
CA VAL A 131 17.38 1.51 -7.27
C VAL A 131 18.27 2.49 -6.54
N ASN A 132 19.58 2.38 -6.75
CA ASN A 132 20.57 3.28 -6.16
C ASN A 132 20.37 4.69 -6.73
N PRO A 133 20.02 5.69 -5.90
CA PRO A 133 19.76 7.02 -6.39
C PRO A 133 21.00 7.75 -6.92
N GLY A 134 22.20 7.32 -6.51
CA GLY A 134 23.48 7.86 -6.96
C GLY A 134 23.98 7.31 -8.29
N THR A 135 23.28 6.34 -8.90
CA THR A 135 23.67 5.76 -10.20
C THR A 135 22.45 5.67 -11.11
N PRO A 136 22.46 6.30 -12.31
CA PRO A 136 21.45 6.08 -13.33
C PRO A 136 21.21 4.59 -13.62
N PRO A 137 19.96 4.11 -13.71
CA PRO A 137 19.70 2.73 -14.14
C PRO A 137 20.23 2.51 -15.57
N THR A 138 20.87 1.37 -15.81
CA THR A 138 21.57 1.03 -17.08
C THR A 138 20.67 0.90 -18.31
N PHE A 139 19.34 0.99 -18.15
CA PHE A 139 18.37 1.02 -19.27
C PHE A 139 18.16 2.43 -19.86
N ALA A 140 18.96 3.41 -19.44
CA ALA A 140 18.75 4.84 -19.66
C ALA A 140 19.37 5.43 -20.93
N ASP A 141 19.79 4.65 -21.92
CA ASP A 141 20.32 5.20 -23.18
C ASP A 141 19.21 5.70 -24.13
N ARG A 142 18.21 6.41 -23.58
CA ARG A 142 17.19 7.15 -24.34
C ARG A 142 17.66 8.59 -24.53
N GLY A 143 18.61 8.78 -25.45
CA GLY A 143 18.75 10.04 -26.19
C GLY A 143 18.96 11.32 -25.36
N GLY A 144 19.83 11.28 -24.33
CA GLY A 144 20.33 12.50 -23.69
C GLY A 144 19.54 13.02 -22.47
N VAL A 145 18.53 12.29 -21.98
CA VAL A 145 17.94 12.58 -20.66
C VAL A 145 18.75 11.85 -19.60
N ALA A 146 19.47 12.58 -18.75
CA ALA A 146 20.14 12.00 -17.58
C ALA A 146 19.06 11.45 -16.63
N LEU A 147 18.78 10.14 -16.70
CA LEU A 147 17.88 9.48 -15.76
C LEU A 147 18.64 9.30 -14.45
N SER A 148 18.58 10.27 -13.56
CA SER A 148 19.14 10.17 -12.21
C SER A 148 18.26 9.26 -11.36
N GLY A 149 18.86 8.39 -10.55
CA GLY A 149 18.10 7.58 -9.60
C GLY A 149 17.46 8.40 -8.46
N ASP A 150 17.66 9.72 -8.48
CA ASP A 150 17.05 10.71 -7.59
C ASP A 150 15.64 11.15 -8.04
N MET A 151 15.10 10.55 -9.10
CA MET A 151 13.74 10.82 -9.57
C MET A 151 12.68 10.02 -8.81
N ASN A 152 11.44 10.51 -8.93
CA ASN A 152 10.26 9.78 -8.49
C ASN A 152 10.14 8.45 -9.26
N ARG A 153 9.93 7.36 -8.53
CA ARG A 153 9.87 6.00 -9.08
C ARG A 153 9.13 5.05 -8.15
N THR A 154 8.95 3.81 -8.59
CA THR A 154 8.43 2.73 -7.76
C THR A 154 9.46 1.62 -7.64
N ASP A 155 9.81 1.26 -6.41
CA ASP A 155 10.64 0.09 -6.09
C ASP A 155 9.74 -1.00 -5.50
N SER A 156 9.65 -2.17 -6.14
CA SER A 156 8.76 -3.27 -5.73
C SER A 156 9.54 -4.47 -5.22
N PHE A 157 9.17 -4.99 -4.04
CA PHE A 157 9.75 -6.20 -3.47
C PHE A 157 8.70 -7.25 -3.13
N GLY A 158 8.99 -8.51 -3.48
CA GLY A 158 8.16 -9.67 -3.15
C GLY A 158 8.67 -10.39 -1.90
N PHE A 159 7.77 -10.80 -1.02
CA PHE A 159 8.05 -11.51 0.24
C PHE A 159 7.38 -12.89 0.20
N SER A 160 8.16 -13.95 0.37
CA SER A 160 7.67 -15.33 0.32
C SER A 160 7.69 -16.05 1.66
N LEU A 161 8.23 -15.41 2.71
CA LEU A 161 8.29 -15.97 4.05
C LEU A 161 7.67 -14.99 5.07
N PRO A 162 6.82 -15.48 6.00
CA PRO A 162 6.34 -14.67 7.11
C PRO A 162 7.49 -14.13 7.96
N GLY A 163 7.26 -12.99 8.60
CA GLY A 163 8.25 -12.36 9.47
C GLY A 163 8.11 -10.86 9.57
N LYS A 164 8.96 -10.25 10.38
CA LYS A 164 9.04 -8.81 10.59
C LYS A 164 10.32 -8.27 9.99
N TYR A 165 10.19 -7.55 8.88
CA TYR A 165 11.30 -6.98 8.12
C TYR A 165 11.44 -5.49 8.45
N LEU A 166 12.67 -5.03 8.60
CA LEU A 166 13.00 -3.62 8.74
C LEU A 166 13.26 -3.04 7.36
N VAL A 167 12.58 -1.95 7.00
CA VAL A 167 12.93 -1.12 5.86
C VAL A 167 13.50 0.21 6.33
N ILE A 168 14.57 0.68 5.71
CA ILE A 168 15.18 1.98 5.95
C ILE A 168 15.36 2.74 4.64
N CYS A 169 15.55 4.06 4.73
CA CYS A 169 16.29 4.79 3.71
C CYS A 169 17.79 4.66 3.97
N ASN A 170 18.54 4.08 3.04
CA ASN A 170 19.98 3.93 3.19
C ASN A 170 20.75 5.26 3.07
N VAL A 171 20.08 6.37 2.69
CA VAL A 171 20.66 7.70 2.78
C VAL A 171 20.81 8.07 4.26
N ARG A 172 22.06 8.21 4.72
CA ARG A 172 22.43 8.35 6.13
C ARG A 172 21.63 9.44 6.83
N GLY A 173 21.57 10.63 6.24
CA GLY A 173 20.81 11.76 6.80
C GLY A 173 19.34 11.40 7.01
N HIS A 174 18.73 10.75 6.02
CA HIS A 174 17.30 10.43 6.05
C HIS A 174 17.01 9.35 7.10
N PHE A 175 17.88 8.35 7.23
CA PHE A 175 17.79 7.35 8.30
C PHE A 175 17.91 7.98 9.69
N VAL A 176 18.90 8.86 9.88
CA VAL A 176 19.11 9.58 11.14
C VAL A 176 17.91 10.46 11.49
N ASP A 177 17.25 11.03 10.48
CA ASP A 177 16.01 11.81 10.63
C ASP A 177 14.76 10.93 10.89
N GLY A 178 14.92 9.60 10.98
CA GLY A 178 13.85 8.67 11.35
C GLY A 178 13.19 7.94 10.20
N MET A 179 13.78 7.97 8.99
CA MET A 179 13.21 7.32 7.81
C MET A 179 13.45 5.80 7.79
N TYR A 180 12.68 5.09 8.58
CA TYR A 180 12.56 3.64 8.60
C TYR A 180 11.09 3.23 8.77
N ALA A 181 10.75 1.95 8.61
CA ALA A 181 9.43 1.40 8.90
C ALA A 181 9.51 -0.11 9.09
N TRP A 182 8.41 -0.72 9.54
CA TRP A 182 8.30 -2.17 9.73
C TRP A 182 7.31 -2.78 8.75
N ILE A 183 7.73 -3.88 8.12
CA ILE A 183 6.90 -4.72 7.25
C ILE A 183 6.57 -5.98 8.03
N ASN A 184 5.30 -6.17 8.37
CA ASN A 184 4.81 -7.42 8.93
C ASN A 184 4.29 -8.28 7.79
N VAL A 185 4.97 -9.39 7.52
CA VAL A 185 4.55 -10.37 6.51
C VAL A 185 3.91 -11.53 7.25
N VAL A 186 2.63 -11.78 6.96
CA VAL A 186 1.86 -12.88 7.55
C VAL A 186 1.48 -13.89 6.47
N ASP A 187 1.18 -15.12 6.87
CA ASP A 187 0.50 -16.10 6.01
C ASP A 187 -0.97 -16.25 6.42
N ASP A 188 -1.70 -17.12 5.71
CA ASP A 188 -3.11 -17.38 5.97
C ASP A 188 -3.39 -18.04 7.35
N ASP A 189 -2.36 -18.47 8.10
CA ASP A 189 -2.53 -19.10 9.42
C ASP A 189 -2.43 -18.06 10.57
N GLY A 190 -2.01 -16.82 10.27
CA GLY A 190 -1.82 -15.73 11.24
C GLY A 190 -3.07 -14.94 11.63
N ASP A 191 -4.26 -15.35 11.16
CA ASP A 191 -5.57 -14.72 11.46
C ASP A 191 -6.33 -15.39 12.65
N ASN A 192 -5.65 -16.23 13.45
CA ASN A 192 -6.21 -16.92 14.62
C ASN A 192 -5.92 -16.22 15.95
#